data_AF-A0A5E7ZLF9-F1
#
_entry.id   AF-A0A5E7ZLF9-F1
#
_cell.length_a   1.000
_cell.length_b   1.000
_cell.length_c   1.000
_cell.angle_alpha   90.00
_cell.angle_beta   90.00
_cell.angle_gamma   90.00
#
_symmetry.space_group_name_H-M   'P 1'
#
loop_
_entity.id
_entity.type
_entity.pdbx_description
1 polymer ?
#
loop_
_entity_poly.entity_id
_entity_poly.type
_entity_poly.pdbx_seq_one_letter_code
_entity_poly.pdbx_strand_id
1 'polypeptide(L)'
;MSETATGGEATKPSDSNTLQSWETTDVSPSSIAVERMSDVQIRETWVGWTQVAANILVPITLLVAVASLFIQTWQTKIDNSNLKIESFYGEGLVAAQTTLFSLWLDEDMSPLDEPQTRHYIDALVDITIERSTVPKRDTVAALVSITTYFDRVEACLVANRCDEKTILNQIGQYGRDFYCLYQGQVDILRTQTRASAQFGSGLAAFAARNGGCM
;
A
#
# COMPACT_ATOMS: atom_id res chain seq x y z
N MET A 1 -15.73 20.34 61.56
CA MET A 1 -15.08 19.03 61.74
C MET A 1 -13.59 19.30 61.54
N SER A 2 -12.85 19.67 62.59
CA SER A 2 -12.37 18.80 63.70
C SER A 2 -11.45 17.71 63.12
N GLU A 3 -10.20 17.50 63.53
CA GLU A 3 -9.43 17.89 64.72
C GLU A 3 -7.93 17.78 64.43
N THR A 4 -7.16 18.69 65.03
CA THR A 4 -5.74 18.58 65.40
C THR A 4 -5.54 17.58 66.55
N ALA A 5 -4.41 16.85 66.56
CA ALA A 5 -3.70 16.45 67.79
C ALA A 5 -2.24 16.03 67.40
N THR A 6 -1.13 16.67 67.80
CA THR A 6 -0.46 16.70 69.14
C THR A 6 -0.46 15.35 69.83
N GLY A 7 0.61 14.78 70.38
CA GLY A 7 1.88 15.26 70.90
C GLY A 7 2.37 14.14 71.85
N GLY A 8 3.66 14.11 72.18
CA GLY A 8 4.21 13.10 73.08
C GLY A 8 5.63 13.45 73.47
N GLU A 9 5.74 14.19 74.55
CA GLU A 9 6.94 14.84 75.07
C GLU A 9 7.52 14.07 76.27
N ALA A 10 8.86 14.12 76.36
CA ALA A 10 9.75 14.03 77.53
C ALA A 10 9.78 12.79 78.45
N THR A 11 10.99 12.23 78.64
CA THR A 11 11.76 12.46 79.89
C THR A 11 13.27 12.24 79.70
N LYS A 12 14.05 12.91 80.55
CA LYS A 12 15.49 13.25 80.53
C LYS A 12 16.30 12.29 81.46
N PRO A 13 17.54 12.63 81.89
CA PRO A 13 18.88 12.34 81.36
C PRO A 13 19.64 11.21 82.11
N SER A 14 20.82 10.81 81.61
CA SER A 14 21.93 10.44 82.49
C SER A 14 23.27 10.65 81.80
N ASP A 15 24.08 11.52 82.38
CA ASP A 15 25.46 11.82 81.98
C ASP A 15 26.37 10.61 82.15
N SER A 16 27.35 10.46 81.27
CA SER A 16 28.57 9.70 81.50
C SER A 16 29.67 10.18 80.55
N ASN A 17 30.49 11.10 81.05
CA ASN A 17 31.79 11.46 80.50
C ASN A 17 32.57 10.21 80.08
N THR A 18 32.97 10.13 78.81
CA THR A 18 34.10 9.29 78.41
C THR A 18 34.98 10.08 77.44
N LEU A 19 36.15 10.47 77.95
CA LEU A 19 37.28 10.99 77.18
C LEU A 19 37.64 9.99 76.07
N GLN A 20 37.50 10.37 74.80
CA GLN A 20 38.16 9.68 73.70
C GLN A 20 38.99 10.68 72.89
N SER A 21 40.28 10.66 73.23
CA SER A 21 41.39 10.47 72.31
C SER A 21 41.21 11.05 70.91
N TRP A 22 41.99 12.08 70.63
CA TRP A 22 42.26 12.57 69.29
C TRP A 22 43.19 11.54 68.62
N GLU A 23 42.62 10.50 68.01
CA GLU A 23 43.35 9.70 67.04
C GLU A 23 43.31 10.44 65.72
N THR A 24 44.40 11.16 65.44
CA THR A 24 44.80 11.50 64.08
C THR A 24 44.93 10.21 63.29
N THR A 25 43.86 9.83 62.59
CA THR A 25 43.94 8.84 61.52
C THR A 25 44.81 9.44 60.44
N ASP A 26 46.05 8.98 60.35
CA ASP A 26 46.90 9.12 59.17
C ASP A 26 46.18 8.44 57.99
N VAL A 27 45.27 9.18 57.34
CA VAL A 27 44.71 8.78 56.05
C VAL A 27 45.81 9.05 55.03
N SER A 28 46.54 7.98 54.73
CA SER A 28 47.54 7.96 53.67
C SER A 28 46.95 8.55 52.37
N PRO A 29 47.53 9.62 51.79
CA PRO A 29 46.99 10.30 50.61
C PRO A 29 47.00 9.43 49.33
N SER A 30 47.52 8.20 49.40
CA SER A 30 47.58 7.27 48.28
C SER A 30 46.27 6.53 47.98
N SER A 31 45.34 6.37 48.94
CA SER A 31 44.09 5.63 48.69
C SER A 31 43.01 6.47 48.00
N ILE A 32 42.86 7.74 48.39
CA ILE A 32 41.86 8.67 47.82
C ILE A 32 42.20 9.05 46.38
N ALA A 33 43.50 9.13 46.04
CA ALA A 33 43.95 9.43 44.69
C ALA A 33 43.73 8.24 43.72
N VAL A 34 43.88 7.00 44.20
CA VAL A 34 43.69 5.79 43.39
C VAL A 34 42.20 5.56 43.08
N GLU A 35 41.31 5.80 44.03
CA GLU A 35 39.86 5.62 43.85
C GLU A 35 39.26 6.70 42.92
N ARG A 36 39.75 7.94 42.97
CA ARG A 36 39.32 9.01 42.04
C ARG A 36 39.86 8.85 40.63
N MET A 37 41.04 8.25 40.45
CA MET A 37 41.56 8.00 39.09
C MET A 37 40.81 6.87 38.38
N SER A 38 40.34 5.84 39.10
CA SER A 38 39.54 4.77 38.50
C SER A 38 38.15 5.26 38.06
N ASP A 39 37.50 6.10 38.86
CA ASP A 39 36.17 6.64 38.51
C ASP A 39 36.21 7.59 37.31
N VAL A 40 37.29 8.34 37.13
CA VAL A 40 37.49 9.23 35.97
C VAL A 40 37.74 8.40 34.69
N GLN A 41 38.58 7.36 34.75
CA GLN A 41 38.81 6.48 33.59
C GLN A 41 37.57 5.68 33.18
N ILE A 42 36.74 5.24 34.13
CA ILE A 42 35.48 4.55 33.84
C ILE A 42 34.46 5.53 33.23
N ARG A 43 34.37 6.77 33.71
CA ARG A 43 33.51 7.79 33.08
C ARG A 43 33.95 8.15 31.66
N GLU A 44 35.24 8.33 31.41
CA GLU A 44 35.75 8.70 30.08
C GLU A 44 35.54 7.59 29.03
N THR A 45 35.67 6.33 29.43
CA THR A 45 35.34 5.19 28.57
C THR A 45 33.83 5.14 28.30
N TRP A 46 32.97 5.28 29.30
CA TRP A 46 31.51 5.33 29.10
C TRP A 46 31.05 6.49 28.19
N VAL A 47 31.60 7.70 28.38
CA VAL A 47 31.26 8.86 27.54
C VAL A 47 31.72 8.62 26.09
N GLY A 48 32.91 8.05 25.87
CA GLY A 48 33.40 7.69 24.53
C GLY A 48 32.52 6.64 23.83
N TRP A 49 32.07 5.60 24.55
CA TRP A 49 31.16 4.59 24.01
C TRP A 49 29.78 5.16 23.65
N THR A 50 29.23 6.07 24.47
CA THR A 50 27.93 6.70 24.16
C THR A 50 27.99 7.60 22.92
N GLN A 51 29.12 8.26 22.67
CA GLN A 51 29.31 9.14 21.52
C GLN A 51 29.48 8.35 20.21
N VAL A 52 30.20 7.23 20.26
CA VAL A 52 30.31 6.28 19.13
C VAL A 52 28.97 5.58 18.87
N ALA A 53 28.28 5.14 19.92
CA ALA A 53 26.95 4.53 19.81
C ALA A 53 25.94 5.50 19.19
N ALA A 54 25.94 6.78 19.57
CA ALA A 54 25.05 7.79 18.98
C ALA A 54 25.34 8.02 17.48
N ASN A 55 26.60 8.08 17.07
CA ASN A 55 26.99 8.26 15.67
C ASN A 55 26.67 7.05 14.78
N ILE A 56 26.51 5.85 15.36
CA ILE A 56 26.10 4.63 14.63
C ILE A 56 24.58 4.43 14.69
N LEU A 57 23.93 4.77 15.81
CA LEU A 57 22.48 4.63 15.97
C LEU A 57 21.70 5.56 15.03
N VAL A 58 22.12 6.82 14.88
CA VAL A 58 21.44 7.79 14.00
C VAL A 58 21.36 7.32 12.53
N PRO A 59 22.44 6.85 11.88
CA PRO A 59 22.34 6.34 10.52
C PRO A 59 21.56 5.03 10.44
N ILE A 60 21.62 4.15 11.45
CA ILE A 60 20.82 2.91 11.48
C ILE A 60 19.33 3.24 11.58
N THR A 61 18.92 4.14 12.48
CA THR A 61 17.50 4.52 12.60
C THR A 61 17.00 5.22 11.35
N LEU A 62 17.85 6.03 10.69
CA LEU A 62 17.53 6.62 9.39
C LEU A 62 17.33 5.55 8.31
N LEU A 63 18.21 4.55 8.23
CA LEU A 63 18.06 3.43 7.29
C LEU A 63 16.78 2.63 7.53
N VAL A 64 16.45 2.36 8.80
CA VAL A 64 15.20 1.67 9.17
C VAL A 64 13.98 2.51 8.81
N ALA A 65 14.01 3.82 9.03
CA ALA A 65 12.92 4.72 8.66
C ALA A 65 12.70 4.76 7.14
N VAL A 66 13.78 4.86 6.35
CA VAL A 66 13.73 4.81 4.88
C VAL A 66 13.20 3.46 4.40
N ALA A 67 13.69 2.35 4.95
CA ALA A 67 13.21 1.01 4.62
C ALA A 67 11.72 0.85 4.96
N SER A 68 11.28 1.40 6.10
CA SER A 68 9.90 1.35 6.55
C SER A 68 8.97 2.14 5.62
N LEU A 69 9.39 3.32 5.14
CA LEU A 69 8.64 4.09 4.13
C LEU A 69 8.52 3.32 2.81
N PHE A 70 9.59 2.64 2.39
CA PHE A 70 9.56 1.83 1.18
C PHE A 70 8.59 0.65 1.31
N ILE A 71 8.65 -0.07 2.44
CA ILE A 71 7.75 -1.20 2.74
C ILE A 71 6.29 -0.72 2.79
N GLN A 72 6.01 0.39 3.48
CA GLN A 72 4.65 0.95 3.55
C GLN A 72 4.13 1.35 2.16
N THR A 73 4.97 2.00 1.35
CA THR A 73 4.58 2.42 0.00
C THR A 73 4.28 1.20 -0.87
N TRP A 74 5.13 0.16 -0.80
CA TRP A 74 4.94 -1.07 -1.55
C TRP A 74 3.68 -1.82 -1.11
N GLN A 75 3.46 -1.96 0.20
CA GLN A 75 2.25 -2.57 0.74
C GLN A 75 0.99 -1.82 0.31
N THR A 76 1.02 -0.49 0.38
CA THR A 76 -0.10 0.36 -0.07
C THR A 76 -0.42 0.14 -1.55
N LYS A 77 0.60 -0.06 -2.41
CA LYS A 77 0.37 -0.36 -3.82
C LYS A 77 -0.31 -1.70 -4.03
N ILE A 78 0.10 -2.72 -3.26
CA ILE A 78 -0.52 -4.04 -3.30
C ILE A 78 -1.97 -3.96 -2.81
N ASP A 79 -2.22 -3.29 -1.70
CA ASP A 79 -3.57 -3.13 -1.15
C ASP A 79 -4.48 -2.40 -2.15
N ASN A 80 -3.99 -1.34 -2.79
CA ASN A 80 -4.72 -0.64 -3.86
C ASN A 80 -4.99 -1.54 -5.07
N SER A 81 -4.00 -2.35 -5.49
CA SER A 81 -4.20 -3.34 -6.55
C SER A 81 -5.26 -4.37 -6.18
N ASN A 82 -5.22 -4.88 -4.95
CA ASN A 82 -6.19 -5.86 -4.45
C ASN A 82 -7.60 -5.27 -4.44
N LEU A 83 -7.77 -4.00 -4.03
CA LEU A 83 -9.07 -3.31 -4.10
C LEU A 83 -9.59 -3.20 -5.55
N LYS A 84 -8.69 -2.96 -6.52
CA LYS A 84 -9.08 -2.95 -7.94
C LYS A 84 -9.50 -4.33 -8.42
N ILE A 85 -8.76 -5.36 -8.05
CA ILE A 85 -9.05 -6.76 -8.41
C ILE A 85 -10.36 -7.21 -7.76
N GLU A 86 -10.57 -6.92 -6.47
CA GLU A 86 -11.82 -7.23 -5.78
C GLU A 86 -13.01 -6.54 -6.45
N SER A 87 -12.87 -5.26 -6.82
CA SER A 87 -13.95 -4.56 -7.52
C SER A 87 -14.24 -5.13 -8.92
N PHE A 88 -13.28 -5.79 -9.57
CA PHE A 88 -13.51 -6.50 -10.83
C PHE A 88 -14.47 -7.68 -10.67
N TYR A 89 -14.37 -8.37 -9.54
CA TYR A 89 -15.24 -9.48 -9.18
C TYR A 89 -16.47 -9.06 -8.35
N GLY A 90 -16.67 -7.75 -8.18
CA GLY A 90 -17.85 -7.22 -7.51
C GLY A 90 -19.13 -7.40 -8.34
N GLU A 91 -20.27 -7.44 -7.67
CA GLU A 91 -21.59 -7.76 -8.27
C GLU A 91 -21.89 -6.93 -9.54
N GLY A 92 -21.58 -5.63 -9.54
CA GLY A 92 -21.86 -4.76 -10.69
C GLY A 92 -21.06 -5.11 -11.94
N LEU A 93 -19.77 -5.45 -11.79
CA LEU A 93 -18.92 -5.83 -12.92
C LEU A 93 -19.18 -7.27 -13.36
N VAL A 94 -19.47 -8.18 -12.42
CA VAL A 94 -19.88 -9.55 -12.73
C VAL A 94 -21.20 -9.56 -13.51
N ALA A 95 -22.16 -8.71 -13.15
CA ALA A 95 -23.40 -8.56 -13.92
C ALA A 95 -23.10 -8.07 -15.35
N ALA A 96 -22.25 -7.05 -15.51
CA ALA A 96 -21.85 -6.56 -16.85
C ALA A 96 -21.13 -7.64 -17.67
N GLN A 97 -20.22 -8.40 -17.05
CA GLN A 97 -19.54 -9.53 -17.67
C GLN A 97 -20.53 -10.60 -18.13
N THR A 98 -21.50 -10.93 -17.28
CA THR A 98 -22.55 -11.92 -17.57
C THR A 98 -23.44 -11.46 -18.73
N THR A 99 -23.84 -10.18 -18.76
CA THR A 99 -24.58 -9.60 -19.88
C THR A 99 -23.82 -9.75 -21.19
N LEU A 100 -22.53 -9.41 -21.22
CA LEU A 100 -21.74 -9.55 -22.45
C LEU A 100 -21.46 -11.01 -22.82
N PHE A 101 -21.23 -11.87 -21.83
CA PHE A 101 -21.08 -13.31 -22.06
C PHE A 101 -22.35 -13.92 -22.68
N SER A 102 -23.53 -13.47 -22.25
CA SER A 102 -24.80 -13.94 -22.79
C SER A 102 -25.04 -13.57 -24.26
N LEU A 103 -24.32 -12.57 -24.79
CA LEU A 103 -24.35 -12.27 -26.23
C LEU A 103 -23.74 -13.38 -27.07
N TRP A 104 -22.80 -14.12 -26.49
CA TRP A 104 -21.94 -15.06 -27.19
C TRP A 104 -22.30 -16.52 -26.96
N LEU A 105 -23.25 -16.81 -26.07
CA LEU A 105 -23.63 -18.17 -25.67
C LEU A 105 -24.10 -19.03 -26.84
N ASP A 106 -24.80 -18.42 -27.80
CA ASP A 106 -25.41 -19.11 -28.93
C ASP A 106 -24.64 -18.89 -30.25
N GLU A 107 -23.50 -18.18 -30.20
CA GLU A 107 -22.70 -17.85 -31.38
C GLU A 107 -21.54 -18.85 -31.56
N ASP A 108 -21.31 -19.28 -32.80
CA ASP A 108 -20.16 -20.11 -33.14
C ASP A 108 -18.88 -19.26 -33.20
N MET A 109 -17.95 -19.55 -32.30
CA MET A 109 -16.68 -18.84 -32.15
C MET A 109 -15.54 -19.46 -32.94
N SER A 110 -15.71 -20.63 -33.54
CA SER A 110 -14.68 -21.28 -34.34
C SER A 110 -14.10 -20.40 -35.46
N PRO A 111 -14.86 -19.48 -36.10
CA PRO A 111 -14.28 -18.53 -37.06
C PRO A 111 -13.22 -17.59 -36.47
N LEU A 112 -13.18 -17.39 -35.15
CA LEU A 112 -12.19 -16.54 -34.48
C LEU A 112 -10.88 -17.27 -34.15
N ASP A 113 -10.78 -18.57 -34.42
CA ASP A 113 -9.56 -19.36 -34.21
C ASP A 113 -8.44 -19.00 -35.21
N GLU A 114 -8.81 -18.38 -36.35
CA GLU A 114 -7.87 -17.87 -37.34
C GLU A 114 -7.67 -16.34 -37.18
N PRO A 115 -6.50 -15.79 -37.57
CA PRO A 115 -6.29 -14.33 -37.54
C PRO A 115 -7.34 -13.59 -38.38
N GLN A 116 -8.22 -12.86 -37.71
CA GLN A 116 -9.27 -12.08 -38.37
C GLN A 116 -8.88 -10.61 -38.52
N THR A 117 -9.42 -9.97 -39.56
CA THR A 117 -9.27 -8.52 -39.73
C THR A 117 -10.09 -7.78 -38.65
N ARG A 118 -9.60 -6.61 -38.22
CA ARG A 118 -10.33 -5.73 -37.29
C ARG A 118 -11.78 -5.48 -37.74
N HIS A 119 -11.96 -5.21 -39.03
CA HIS A 119 -13.27 -4.93 -39.61
C HIS A 119 -14.24 -6.11 -39.50
N TYR A 120 -13.73 -7.34 -39.65
CA TYR A 120 -14.54 -8.55 -39.46
C TYR A 120 -15.01 -8.70 -38.02
N ILE A 121 -14.10 -8.51 -37.04
CA ILE A 121 -14.44 -8.59 -35.61
C ILE A 121 -15.50 -7.54 -35.26
N ASP A 122 -15.32 -6.31 -35.72
CA ASP A 122 -16.29 -5.23 -35.47
C ASP A 122 -17.67 -5.56 -36.05
N ALA A 123 -17.72 -6.05 -37.29
CA ALA A 123 -18.96 -6.47 -37.94
C ALA A 123 -19.62 -7.67 -37.23
N LEU A 124 -18.82 -8.63 -36.77
CA LEU A 124 -19.32 -9.77 -36.01
C LEU A 124 -19.97 -9.32 -34.70
N VAL A 125 -19.28 -8.48 -33.93
CA VAL A 125 -19.80 -7.92 -32.68
C VAL A 125 -21.09 -7.12 -32.93
N ASP A 126 -21.14 -6.29 -33.97
CA ASP A 126 -22.34 -5.55 -34.35
C ASP A 126 -23.52 -6.51 -34.62
N ILE A 127 -23.30 -7.52 -35.47
CA ILE A 127 -24.32 -8.50 -35.83
C ILE A 127 -24.78 -9.29 -34.60
N THR A 128 -23.87 -9.72 -33.73
CA THR A 128 -24.19 -10.44 -32.50
C THR A 128 -25.05 -9.58 -31.56
N ILE A 129 -24.70 -8.31 -31.39
CA ILE A 129 -25.51 -7.38 -30.57
C ILE A 129 -26.89 -7.16 -31.18
N GLU A 130 -27.00 -7.07 -32.51
CA GLU A 130 -28.29 -6.89 -33.20
C GLU A 130 -29.20 -8.12 -33.15
N ARG A 131 -28.61 -9.33 -33.16
CA ARG A 131 -29.35 -10.59 -33.12
C ARG A 131 -29.65 -11.09 -31.71
N SER A 132 -28.94 -10.58 -30.71
CA SER A 132 -29.09 -11.01 -29.33
C SER A 132 -30.49 -10.73 -28.78
N THR A 133 -30.92 -11.60 -27.87
CA THR A 133 -32.12 -11.39 -27.04
C THR A 133 -31.88 -10.40 -25.89
N VAL A 134 -30.62 -10.06 -25.62
CA VAL A 134 -30.23 -9.09 -24.59
C VAL A 134 -30.62 -7.68 -25.06
N PRO A 135 -31.31 -6.87 -24.22
CA PRO A 135 -31.65 -5.51 -24.59
C PRO A 135 -30.39 -4.69 -24.91
N LYS A 136 -30.37 -4.02 -26.07
CA LYS A 136 -29.25 -3.16 -26.51
C LYS A 136 -28.79 -2.16 -25.45
N ARG A 137 -29.74 -1.63 -24.66
CA ARG A 137 -29.45 -0.73 -23.54
C ARG A 137 -28.55 -1.38 -22.48
N ASP A 138 -28.80 -2.63 -22.16
CA ASP A 138 -28.07 -3.36 -21.12
C ASP A 138 -26.67 -3.73 -21.62
N THR A 139 -26.54 -4.12 -22.88
CA THR A 139 -25.25 -4.30 -23.57
C THR A 139 -24.41 -3.03 -23.54
N VAL A 140 -24.99 -1.88 -23.90
CA VAL A 140 -24.28 -0.59 -23.85
C VAL A 140 -23.87 -0.24 -22.43
N ALA A 141 -24.75 -0.45 -21.44
CA ALA A 141 -24.42 -0.20 -20.04
C ALA A 141 -23.27 -1.11 -19.54
N ALA A 142 -23.25 -2.38 -19.97
CA ALA A 142 -22.20 -3.32 -19.64
C ALA A 142 -20.85 -2.91 -20.25
N LEU A 143 -20.83 -2.54 -21.55
CA LEU A 143 -19.64 -2.03 -22.23
C LEU A 143 -19.07 -0.79 -21.54
N VAL A 144 -19.93 0.17 -21.19
CA VAL A 144 -19.52 1.39 -20.47
C VAL A 144 -18.96 1.05 -19.10
N SER A 145 -19.57 0.12 -18.38
CA SER A 145 -19.15 -0.27 -17.03
C SER A 145 -17.75 -0.89 -17.02
N ILE A 146 -17.50 -1.85 -17.92
CA ILE A 146 -16.20 -2.52 -18.03
C ILE A 146 -15.14 -1.55 -18.55
N THR A 147 -15.46 -0.74 -19.57
CA THR A 147 -14.52 0.26 -20.10
C THR A 147 -14.11 1.27 -19.03
N THR A 148 -15.08 1.81 -18.29
CA THR A 148 -14.82 2.78 -17.22
C THR A 148 -14.01 2.16 -16.07
N TYR A 149 -14.22 0.87 -15.79
CA TYR A 149 -13.41 0.14 -14.82
C TYR A 149 -11.93 0.13 -15.24
N PHE A 150 -11.64 -0.28 -16.48
CA PHE A 150 -10.25 -0.32 -16.96
C PHE A 150 -9.62 1.06 -17.10
N ASP A 151 -10.40 2.10 -17.45
CA ASP A 151 -9.92 3.49 -17.40
C ASP A 151 -9.45 3.89 -16.00
N ARG A 152 -10.18 3.46 -14.94
CA ARG A 152 -9.78 3.71 -13.54
C ARG A 152 -8.60 2.86 -13.09
N VAL A 153 -8.44 1.65 -13.64
CA VAL A 153 -7.28 0.80 -13.38
C VAL A 153 -6.03 1.45 -13.98
N GLU A 154 -6.08 1.86 -15.24
CA GLU A 154 -4.95 2.51 -15.90
C GLU A 154 -4.56 3.82 -15.20
N ALA A 155 -5.54 4.62 -14.76
CA ALA A 155 -5.25 5.81 -13.96
C ALA A 155 -4.49 5.48 -12.66
N CYS A 156 -4.77 4.32 -12.03
CA CYS A 156 -4.04 3.86 -10.86
C CYS A 156 -2.58 3.46 -11.18
N LEU A 157 -2.39 2.79 -12.32
CA LEU A 157 -1.08 2.36 -12.81
C LEU A 157 -0.21 3.55 -13.19
N VAL A 158 -0.74 4.49 -14.00
CA VAL A 158 -0.03 5.71 -14.43
C VAL A 158 0.33 6.58 -13.23
N ALA A 159 -0.55 6.68 -12.23
CA ALA A 159 -0.26 7.40 -10.99
C ALA A 159 0.73 6.66 -10.07
N ASN A 160 1.22 5.48 -10.47
CA ASN A 160 2.11 4.62 -9.69
C ASN A 160 1.53 4.27 -8.29
N ARG A 161 0.20 4.16 -8.19
CA ARG A 161 -0.54 3.86 -6.96
C ARG A 161 -0.93 2.39 -6.83
N CYS A 162 -0.92 1.66 -7.92
CA CYS A 162 -1.16 0.22 -7.99
C CYS A 162 0.12 -0.50 -8.42
N ASP A 163 0.30 -1.74 -7.96
CA ASP A 163 1.31 -2.66 -8.46
C ASP A 163 0.87 -3.24 -9.82
N GLU A 164 1.60 -2.86 -10.88
CA GLU A 164 1.32 -3.23 -12.27
C GLU A 164 1.36 -4.74 -12.49
N LYS A 165 2.38 -5.42 -11.94
CA LYS A 165 2.55 -6.85 -12.13
C LYS A 165 1.38 -7.64 -11.56
N THR A 166 0.92 -7.29 -10.35
CA THR A 166 -0.22 -7.94 -9.70
C THR A 166 -1.50 -7.75 -10.51
N ILE A 167 -1.76 -6.54 -11.00
CA ILE A 167 -2.96 -6.27 -11.82
C ILE A 167 -2.90 -7.02 -13.14
N LEU A 168 -1.79 -6.93 -13.89
CA LEU A 168 -1.67 -7.58 -15.20
C LEU A 168 -1.78 -9.11 -15.09
N ASN A 169 -1.22 -9.70 -14.04
CA ASN A 169 -1.31 -11.15 -13.83
C ASN A 169 -2.73 -11.64 -13.54
N GLN A 170 -3.59 -10.83 -12.90
CA GLN A 170 -4.92 -11.25 -12.46
C GLN A 170 -6.00 -10.92 -13.49
N ILE A 171 -5.96 -9.72 -14.06
CA ILE A 171 -7.03 -9.20 -14.95
C ILE A 171 -6.51 -8.68 -16.28
N GLY A 172 -5.19 -8.76 -16.53
CA GLY A 172 -4.56 -8.25 -17.76
C GLY A 172 -5.11 -8.92 -19.01
N GLN A 173 -5.18 -10.26 -19.00
CA GLN A 173 -5.68 -11.03 -20.14
C GLN A 173 -7.12 -10.64 -20.49
N TYR A 174 -8.01 -10.61 -19.49
CA TYR A 174 -9.39 -10.21 -19.71
C TYR A 174 -9.49 -8.80 -20.30
N GLY A 175 -8.80 -7.81 -19.72
CA GLY A 175 -8.87 -6.43 -20.20
C GLY A 175 -8.37 -6.26 -21.64
N ARG A 176 -7.31 -7.00 -22.02
CA ARG A 176 -6.83 -7.04 -23.40
C ARG A 176 -7.86 -7.68 -24.32
N ASP A 177 -8.32 -8.87 -24.01
CA ASP A 177 -9.23 -9.63 -24.87
C ASP A 177 -10.56 -8.86 -25.03
N PHE A 178 -11.04 -8.22 -23.96
CA PHE A 178 -12.17 -7.29 -24.00
C PHE A 178 -11.95 -6.10 -24.95
N TYR A 179 -10.80 -5.42 -24.84
CA TYR A 179 -10.47 -4.31 -25.75
C TYR A 179 -10.42 -4.78 -27.20
N CYS A 180 -9.74 -5.91 -27.45
CA CYS A 180 -9.58 -6.44 -28.80
C CYS A 180 -10.90 -6.90 -29.40
N LEU A 181 -11.83 -7.40 -28.60
CA LEU A 181 -13.16 -7.73 -29.09
C LEU A 181 -13.98 -6.46 -29.35
N TYR A 182 -14.05 -5.54 -28.38
CA TYR A 182 -15.05 -4.47 -28.37
C TYR A 182 -14.56 -3.07 -28.76
N GLN A 183 -13.30 -2.88 -29.17
CA GLN A 183 -12.76 -1.55 -29.51
C GLN A 183 -13.66 -0.77 -30.49
N GLY A 184 -14.21 -1.39 -31.53
CA GLY A 184 -15.14 -0.72 -32.46
C GLY A 184 -16.39 -0.17 -31.76
N GLN A 185 -16.99 -0.95 -30.85
CA GLN A 185 -18.13 -0.50 -30.05
C GLN A 185 -17.75 0.61 -29.08
N VAL A 186 -16.57 0.52 -28.46
CA VAL A 186 -16.06 1.57 -27.56
C VAL A 186 -15.85 2.88 -28.33
N ASP A 187 -15.36 2.81 -29.57
CA ASP A 187 -15.17 3.96 -30.45
C ASP A 187 -16.50 4.60 -30.88
N ILE A 188 -17.49 3.77 -31.21
CA ILE A 188 -18.86 4.23 -31.49
C ILE A 188 -19.45 4.91 -30.26
N LEU A 189 -19.34 4.32 -29.07
CA LEU A 189 -19.83 4.90 -27.83
C LEU A 189 -19.16 6.23 -27.52
N ARG A 190 -17.84 6.33 -27.70
CA ARG A 190 -17.07 7.55 -27.52
C ARG A 190 -17.58 8.69 -28.40
N THR A 191 -17.89 8.40 -29.66
CA THR A 191 -18.38 9.42 -30.61
C THR A 191 -19.85 9.77 -30.39
N GLN A 192 -20.71 8.80 -30.08
CA GLN A 192 -22.17 8.99 -29.98
C GLN A 192 -22.63 9.60 -28.65
N THR A 193 -22.02 9.22 -27.52
CA THR A 193 -22.52 9.63 -26.20
C THR A 193 -21.97 10.98 -25.72
N ARG A 194 -21.14 11.66 -26.54
CA ARG A 194 -20.29 12.78 -26.07
C ARG A 194 -19.54 12.41 -24.79
N ALA A 195 -19.23 11.12 -24.60
CA ALA A 195 -18.34 10.71 -23.53
C ALA A 195 -17.06 11.53 -23.64
N SER A 196 -16.43 11.83 -22.50
CA SER A 196 -15.17 12.58 -22.47
C SER A 196 -14.21 12.02 -23.50
N ALA A 197 -13.40 12.87 -24.15
CA ALA A 197 -12.41 12.43 -25.15
C ALA A 197 -11.47 11.31 -24.67
N GLN A 198 -11.39 11.09 -23.35
CA GLN A 198 -10.60 10.06 -22.68
C GLN A 198 -11.32 8.72 -22.45
N PHE A 199 -12.62 8.60 -22.75
CA PHE A 199 -13.34 7.34 -22.56
C PHE A 199 -12.72 6.21 -23.39
N GLY A 200 -12.38 5.10 -22.74
CA GLY A 200 -11.73 3.95 -23.36
C GLY A 200 -10.24 4.13 -23.67
N SER A 201 -9.67 5.31 -23.42
CA SER A 201 -8.23 5.52 -23.62
C SER A 201 -7.39 4.77 -22.60
N GLY A 202 -7.88 4.62 -21.37
CA GLY A 202 -7.20 3.84 -20.34
C GLY A 202 -7.32 2.35 -20.60
N LEU A 203 -8.48 1.87 -21.07
CA LEU A 203 -8.63 0.49 -21.55
C LEU A 203 -7.64 0.17 -22.69
N ALA A 204 -7.50 1.05 -23.69
CA ALA A 204 -6.57 0.86 -24.80
C ALA A 204 -5.11 0.78 -24.31
N ALA A 205 -4.72 1.69 -23.40
CA ALA A 205 -3.39 1.68 -22.80
C ALA A 205 -3.15 0.42 -21.95
N PHE A 206 -4.15 0.00 -21.18
CA PHE A 206 -4.11 -1.23 -20.39
C PHE A 206 -3.90 -2.47 -21.27
N ALA A 207 -4.63 -2.57 -22.39
CA ALA A 207 -4.46 -3.65 -23.36
C ALA A 207 -3.06 -3.63 -24.00
N ALA A 208 -2.52 -2.44 -24.32
CA ALA A 208 -1.18 -2.29 -24.87
C ALA A 208 -0.10 -2.78 -23.89
N ARG A 209 -0.25 -2.55 -22.58
CA ARG A 209 0.64 -3.11 -21.54
C ARG A 209 0.63 -4.63 -21.51
N ASN A 210 -0.45 -5.25 -21.93
CA ASN A 210 -0.63 -6.70 -21.93
C ASN A 210 -0.41 -7.37 -23.32
N GLY A 211 0.28 -6.68 -24.23
CA GLY A 211 0.66 -7.22 -25.55
C GLY A 211 -0.18 -6.71 -26.72
N GLY A 212 -1.22 -5.91 -26.47
CA GLY A 212 -2.09 -5.34 -27.52
C GLY A 212 -2.98 -6.39 -28.21
N CYS A 213 -3.58 -5.99 -29.33
CA CYS A 213 -4.35 -6.89 -30.19
C CYS A 213 -3.41 -7.38 -31.30
N MET A 214 -2.96 -8.64 -31.19
CA MET A 214 -2.12 -9.28 -32.21
C MET A 214 -2.96 -9.84 -33.34
#